data_AF-A0A3L6JIT2-F1
#
_entry.id   AF-A0A3L6JIT2-F1
#
_cell.length_a   1.000
_cell.length_b   1.000
_cell.length_c   1.000
_cell.angle_alpha   90.00
_cell.angle_beta   90.00
_cell.angle_gamma   90.00
#
_symmetry.space_group_name_H-M   'P 1'
#
loop_
_entity.id
_entity.type
_entity.pdbx_description
1 polymer ?
#
loop_
_entity_poly.entity_id
_entity_poly.type
_entity_poly.pdbx_seq_one_letter_code
_entity_poly.pdbx_strand_id
1 'polypeptide(L)'
;MSDIARPIHEVADILSRRGQTIYGKGKMIELCSEAGVSLMDDIAAELGESDTEASLLRFVVSYAKLNPAAKLTVLTVSKLHDLSIPKELLEKRKVFTDILDSLSDFRHDMTERLRG
;
A
#
# COMPACT_ATOMS: atom_id res chain seq x y z
N MET A 1 4.70 -2.22 26.73
CA MET A 1 3.31 -2.20 26.22
C MET A 1 3.39 -2.78 24.82
N SER A 2 2.70 -3.88 24.53
CA SER A 2 2.77 -4.51 23.21
C SER A 2 2.03 -3.62 22.23
N ASP A 3 2.77 -2.85 21.42
CA ASP A 3 2.20 -2.16 20.27
C ASP A 3 1.57 -3.22 19.37
N ILE A 4 0.25 -3.19 19.25
CA ILE A 4 -0.46 -3.97 18.24
C ILE A 4 -0.14 -3.27 16.91
N ALA A 5 1.02 -3.58 16.33
CA ALA A 5 1.37 -3.12 15.00
C ALA A 5 0.28 -3.63 14.06
N ARG A 6 -0.38 -2.70 13.35
CA ARG A 6 -1.44 -3.09 12.41
C ARG A 6 -0.77 -3.90 11.29
N PRO A 7 -1.40 -5.00 10.80
CA PRO A 7 -0.81 -5.88 9.79
C PRO A 7 -0.16 -5.17 8.59
N ILE A 8 -0.75 -4.07 8.14
CA ILE A 8 -0.23 -3.31 6.99
C ILE A 8 1.09 -2.57 7.28
N HIS A 9 1.32 -2.13 8.52
CA HIS A 9 2.60 -1.53 8.92
C HIS A 9 3.71 -2.56 8.90
N GLU A 10 3.47 -3.76 9.44
CA GLU A 10 4.46 -4.85 9.44
C GLU A 10 4.83 -5.26 8.02
N VAL A 11 3.83 -5.41 7.15
CA VAL A 11 4.04 -5.73 5.73
C VAL A 11 4.83 -4.61 5.04
N ALA A 12 4.44 -3.35 5.23
CA ALA A 12 5.13 -2.21 4.61
C ALA A 12 6.59 -2.07 5.09
N ASP A 13 6.84 -2.28 6.38
CA ASP A 13 8.17 -2.24 6.96
C ASP A 13 9.06 -3.38 6.43
N ILE A 14 8.56 -4.62 6.36
CA ILE A 14 9.28 -5.74 5.77
C ILE A 14 9.64 -5.45 4.30
N LEU A 15 8.70 -4.90 3.53
CA LEU A 15 8.92 -4.55 2.13
C LEU A 15 9.89 -3.37 1.99
N SER A 16 9.85 -2.38 2.88
CA SER A 16 10.83 -1.28 2.92
C SER A 16 12.23 -1.84 3.11
N ARG A 17 12.46 -2.62 4.18
CA ARG A 17 13.77 -3.17 4.53
C ARG A 17 14.31 -4.11 3.47
N ARG A 18 13.49 -5.03 2.96
CA ARG A 18 13.88 -5.94 1.86
C ARG A 18 14.12 -5.18 0.56
N GLY A 19 13.27 -4.20 0.26
CA GLY A 19 13.36 -3.38 -0.92
C GLY A 19 14.65 -2.56 -0.97
N GLN A 20 15.11 -2.04 0.16
CA GLN A 20 16.38 -1.31 0.26
C GLN A 20 17.57 -2.20 -0.13
N THR A 21 17.53 -3.48 0.24
CA THR A 21 18.57 -4.46 -0.10
C THR A 21 18.48 -4.91 -1.57
N ILE A 22 17.28 -5.13 -2.10
CA ILE A 22 17.07 -5.70 -3.45
C ILE A 22 17.15 -4.63 -4.55
N TYR A 23 16.55 -3.46 -4.31
CA TYR A 23 16.39 -2.39 -5.30
C TYR A 23 17.22 -1.14 -5.00
N GLY A 24 17.86 -1.09 -3.83
CA GLY A 24 18.65 0.05 -3.39
C GLY A 24 17.84 1.17 -2.74
N LYS A 25 18.52 1.99 -1.93
CA LYS A 25 17.90 3.10 -1.18
C LYS A 25 17.20 4.12 -2.08
N GLY A 26 17.80 4.48 -3.22
CA GLY A 26 17.22 5.48 -4.13
C GLY A 26 15.82 5.11 -4.64
N LYS A 27 15.65 3.86 -5.07
CA LYS A 27 14.34 3.37 -5.56
C LYS A 27 13.29 3.30 -4.45
N MET A 28 13.72 2.95 -3.23
CA MET A 28 12.82 2.90 -2.08
C MET A 28 12.39 4.28 -1.61
N ILE A 29 13.29 5.26 -1.60
CA ILE A 29 12.96 6.66 -1.30
C ILE A 29 11.92 7.19 -2.31
N GLU A 30 12.11 6.91 -3.61
CA GLU A 30 11.15 7.27 -4.65
C GLU A 30 9.77 6.66 -4.36
N LEU A 31 9.70 5.34 -4.11
CA LEU A 31 8.44 4.65 -3.81
C LEU A 31 7.76 5.17 -2.52
N CYS A 32 8.53 5.40 -1.47
CA CYS A 32 8.01 5.93 -0.21
C CYS A 32 7.46 7.35 -0.40
N SER A 33 8.21 8.21 -1.10
CA SER A 33 7.81 9.58 -1.39
C SER A 33 6.54 9.65 -2.24
N GLU A 34 6.43 8.85 -3.30
CA GLU A 34 5.23 8.77 -4.15
C GLU A 34 4.01 8.24 -3.39
N ALA A 35 4.24 7.31 -2.46
CA ALA A 35 3.18 6.73 -1.64
C ALA A 35 2.75 7.63 -0.47
N GLY A 36 3.52 8.66 -0.14
CA GLY A 36 3.30 9.50 1.02
C GLY A 36 3.52 8.74 2.33
N VAL A 37 4.54 7.87 2.36
CA VAL A 37 4.97 7.14 3.55
C VAL A 37 6.39 7.51 3.92
N SER A 38 6.69 7.48 5.22
CA SER A 38 8.05 7.66 5.70
C SER A 38 8.94 6.49 5.26
N LEU A 39 10.23 6.76 5.04
CA LEU A 39 11.18 5.67 4.84
C LEU A 39 11.32 4.93 6.17
N MET A 40 10.81 3.69 6.22
CA MET A 40 10.94 2.85 7.40
C MET A 40 12.41 2.42 7.54
N ASP A 41 13.14 3.07 8.43
CA ASP A 41 14.37 2.57 9.02
C ASP A 41 14.11 2.19 10.49
N ASP A 42 14.92 1.29 11.04
CA ASP A 42 14.76 0.78 12.42
C ASP A 42 14.84 1.89 13.51
N ILE A 43 14.97 3.18 13.16
CA ILE A 43 15.16 4.31 14.06
C ILE A 43 14.03 5.36 13.96
N ALA A 44 13.26 5.41 12.87
CA ALA A 44 12.28 6.47 12.61
C ALA A 44 10.85 6.24 13.14
N ALA A 45 10.58 5.11 13.82
CA ALA A 45 9.22 4.77 14.28
C ALA A 45 8.65 5.71 15.37
N GLU A 46 9.46 6.57 15.98
CA GLU A 46 9.02 7.42 17.11
C GLU A 46 8.69 8.89 16.76
N LEU A 47 8.94 9.39 15.53
CA LEU A 47 8.87 10.85 15.27
C LEU A 47 8.12 11.32 14.00
N GLY A 48 7.36 10.47 13.31
CA GLY A 48 6.54 10.88 12.17
C GLY A 48 5.04 10.69 12.44
N GLU A 49 4.20 11.57 11.90
CA GLU A 49 2.76 11.31 11.75
C GLU A 49 2.57 9.85 11.31
N SER A 50 1.80 9.07 12.08
CA SER A 50 1.60 7.65 11.78
C SER A 50 1.11 7.52 10.35
N ASP A 51 1.93 6.95 9.47
CA ASP A 51 1.59 6.76 8.07
C ASP A 51 0.19 6.15 7.97
N THR A 52 -0.69 6.79 7.20
CA THR A 52 -2.08 6.32 7.10
C THR A 52 -2.12 4.95 6.43
N GLU A 53 -3.11 4.12 6.79
CA GLU A 53 -3.31 2.82 6.13
C GLU A 53 -3.46 2.96 4.60
N ALA A 54 -4.04 4.07 4.14
CA ALA A 54 -4.17 4.37 2.71
C ALA A 54 -2.81 4.60 2.04
N SER A 55 -1.92 5.35 2.68
CA SER A 55 -0.55 5.58 2.21
C SER A 55 0.26 4.28 2.19
N LEU A 56 0.15 3.48 3.24
CA LEU A 56 0.82 2.18 3.33
C LEU A 56 0.31 1.19 2.27
N LEU A 57 -1.01 1.15 2.04
CA LEU A 57 -1.58 0.33 0.96
C LEU A 57 -1.06 0.78 -0.41
N ARG A 58 -0.97 2.09 -0.64
CA ARG A 58 -0.41 2.64 -1.87
C ARG A 58 1.05 2.23 -2.06
N PHE A 59 1.84 2.25 -0.99
CA PHE A 59 3.23 1.77 -1.01
C PHE A 59 3.30 0.29 -1.37
N VAL A 60 2.55 -0.58 -0.68
CA VAL A 60 2.55 -2.03 -0.91
C VAL A 60 2.14 -2.38 -2.36
N VAL A 61 1.12 -1.70 -2.88
CA VAL A 61 0.64 -1.87 -4.26
C VAL A 61 1.69 -1.39 -5.28
N SER A 62 2.35 -0.27 -4.99
CA SER A 62 3.40 0.28 -5.87
C SER A 62 4.64 -0.62 -5.89
N TYR A 63 5.01 -1.17 -4.74
CA TYR A 63 6.06 -2.17 -4.61
C TYR A 63 5.75 -3.41 -5.47
N ALA A 64 4.53 -3.94 -5.40
CA ALA A 64 4.12 -5.09 -6.20
C ALA A 64 4.24 -4.86 -7.71
N LYS A 65 4.16 -3.61 -8.16
CA LYS A 65 4.24 -3.23 -9.59
C LYS A 65 5.67 -3.13 -10.12
N LEU A 66 6.70 -3.21 -9.27
CA LEU A 66 8.10 -3.18 -9.70
C LEU A 66 8.39 -4.30 -10.71
N ASN A 67 8.19 -5.56 -10.30
CA ASN A 67 8.42 -6.74 -11.12
C ASN A 67 7.63 -7.95 -10.56
N PRO A 68 7.56 -9.09 -11.30
CA PRO A 68 6.83 -10.27 -10.84
C PRO A 68 7.30 -10.84 -9.49
N ALA A 69 8.59 -10.78 -9.19
CA ALA A 69 9.13 -11.24 -7.91
C ALA A 69 8.66 -10.34 -6.74
N ALA A 70 8.58 -9.03 -6.97
CA ALA A 70 8.03 -8.07 -6.01
C ALA A 70 6.55 -8.37 -5.72
N LYS A 71 5.75 -8.65 -6.75
CA LYS A 71 4.34 -9.06 -6.60
C LYS A 71 4.20 -10.34 -5.78
N LEU A 72 4.99 -11.37 -6.08
CA LEU A 72 5.00 -12.60 -5.28
C LEU A 72 5.41 -12.34 -3.84
N THR A 73 6.41 -11.49 -3.61
CA THR A 73 6.85 -11.10 -2.26
C THR A 73 5.70 -10.45 -1.48
N VAL A 74 4.99 -9.51 -2.11
CA VAL A 74 3.82 -8.86 -1.49
C VAL A 74 2.74 -9.88 -1.14
N LEU A 75 2.41 -10.79 -2.05
CA LEU A 75 1.41 -11.84 -1.79
C LEU A 75 1.82 -12.76 -0.64
N THR A 76 3.08 -13.18 -0.60
CA THR A 76 3.60 -14.05 0.46
C THR A 76 3.61 -13.35 1.80
N VAL A 77 4.17 -12.14 1.88
CA VAL A 77 4.28 -11.39 3.14
C VAL A 77 2.90 -10.99 3.65
N SER A 78 1.99 -10.55 2.78
CA SER A 78 0.62 -10.22 3.19
C SER A 78 -0.12 -11.43 3.76
N LYS A 79 0.06 -12.62 3.15
CA LYS A 79 -0.52 -13.86 3.67
C LYS A 79 0.06 -14.28 5.02
N LEU A 80 1.35 -14.03 5.28
CA LEU A 80 2.00 -14.36 6.55
C LEU A 80 1.53 -13.48 7.72
N HIS A 81 1.04 -12.28 7.40
CA HIS A 81 0.58 -11.29 8.38
C HIS A 81 -0.95 -11.09 8.35
N ASP A 82 -1.70 -12.03 7.75
CA ASP A 82 -3.17 -11.97 7.63
C ASP A 82 -3.72 -10.65 7.02
N LEU A 83 -2.94 -10.02 6.13
CA LEU A 83 -3.34 -8.83 5.39
C LEU A 83 -4.03 -9.22 4.08
N SER A 84 -5.30 -8.86 3.94
CA SER A 84 -6.03 -9.00 2.68
C SER A 84 -5.79 -7.80 1.77
N ILE A 85 -5.13 -8.03 0.64
CA ILE A 85 -4.95 -7.01 -0.41
C ILE A 85 -5.87 -7.34 -1.58
N PRO A 86 -6.76 -6.43 -2.00
CA PRO A 86 -7.58 -6.62 -3.19
C PRO A 86 -6.70 -6.94 -4.41
N LYS A 87 -6.94 -8.09 -5.04
CA LYS A 87 -6.11 -8.61 -6.14
C LYS A 87 -6.10 -7.66 -7.33
N GLU A 88 -7.20 -6.93 -7.50
CA GLU A 88 -7.44 -5.92 -8.53
C GLU A 88 -6.38 -4.81 -8.47
N LEU A 89 -5.90 -4.47 -7.27
CA LEU A 89 -4.87 -3.44 -7.07
C LEU A 89 -3.48 -3.93 -7.51
N LEU A 90 -3.26 -5.25 -7.53
CA LEU A 90 -1.98 -5.88 -7.86
C LEU A 90 -1.83 -6.19 -9.36
N GLU A 91 -2.82 -5.89 -10.19
CA GLU A 91 -2.75 -6.11 -11.63
C GLU A 91 -2.09 -4.92 -12.37
N LYS A 92 -1.16 -5.23 -13.28
CA LYS A 92 -0.54 -4.23 -14.16
C LYS A 92 -1.55 -3.86 -15.24
N ARG A 93 -2.37 -2.84 -14.94
CA ARG A 93 -3.30 -2.13 -15.84
C ARG A 93 -4.43 -2.99 -16.43
N LYS A 94 -5.62 -2.77 -15.87
CA LYS A 94 -6.86 -2.46 -16.63
C LYS A 94 -8.01 -1.86 -15.78
N VAL A 95 -7.81 -1.58 -14.49
CA VAL A 95 -8.94 -1.33 -13.55
C VAL A 95 -9.12 0.15 -13.16
N PHE A 96 -8.25 1.08 -13.60
CA PHE A 96 -8.39 2.50 -13.21
C PHE A 96 -9.62 3.17 -13.83
N THR A 97 -10.01 2.78 -15.04
CA THR A 97 -11.28 3.21 -15.66
C THR A 97 -12.48 2.62 -14.92
N ASP A 98 -12.45 1.32 -14.63
CA ASP A 98 -13.59 0.64 -13.99
C ASP A 98 -13.82 1.08 -12.54
N ILE A 99 -12.76 1.46 -11.80
CA ILE A 99 -12.87 2.04 -10.46
C ILE A 99 -13.38 3.49 -10.52
N LEU A 100 -12.95 4.30 -11.49
CA LEU A 100 -13.47 5.66 -11.66
C LEU A 100 -14.95 5.65 -12.07
N ASP A 101 -15.35 4.72 -12.93
CA ASP A 101 -16.74 4.52 -13.34
C ASP A 101 -17.58 4.01 -12.15
N SER A 102 -17.08 3.03 -11.39
CA SER A 102 -17.76 2.54 -10.18
C SER A 102 -17.88 3.60 -9.08
N LEU A 103 -16.87 4.47 -8.92
CA LEU A 103 -16.91 5.60 -7.97
C LEU A 103 -17.84 6.71 -8.45
N SER A 104 -17.95 6.92 -9.76
CA SER A 104 -18.90 7.85 -10.36
C SER A 104 -20.34 7.38 -10.11
N ASP A 105 -20.61 6.09 -10.33
CA ASP A 105 -21.92 5.48 -10.08
C ASP A 105 -22.31 5.51 -8.60
N PHE A 106 -21.35 5.26 -7.70
CA PHE A 106 -21.57 5.35 -6.25
C PHE A 106 -21.89 6.79 -5.78
N ARG A 107 -21.27 7.80 -6.40
CA ARG A 107 -21.55 9.21 -6.09
C ARG A 107 -22.93 9.66 -6.60
N HIS A 108 -23.40 9.08 -7.70
CA HIS A 108 -24.71 9.37 -8.27
C HIS A 108 -25.85 8.79 -7.41
N ASP A 109 -25.73 7.55 -6.95
CA ASP A 109 -26.74 6.89 -6.09
C ASP A 109 -26.89 7.60 -4.72
N MET A 110 -25.79 8.08 -4.13
CA MET A 110 -25.87 8.88 -2.89
C MET A 110 -26.54 10.25 -3.08
N THR A 111 -26.39 10.88 -4.25
CA THR A 111 -26.99 12.20 -4.50
C THR A 111 -28.48 12.12 -4.82
N GLU A 112 -28.95 11.02 -5.42
CA GLU A 112 -30.38 10.76 -5.57
C GLU A 112 -31.06 10.44 -4.24
N ARG A 113 -30.43 9.63 -3.37
CA ARG A 113 -30.96 9.30 -2.03
C ARG A 113 -31.06 10.48 -1.06
N LEU A 114 -30.29 11.55 -1.28
CA LEU A 114 -30.35 12.78 -0.49
C LEU A 114 -31.31 13.83 -1.07
N ARG A 115 -31.82 13.62 -2.29
CA ARG A 115 -32.79 14.50 -2.97
C ARG A 115 -34.23 13.96 -2.97
N GLY A 116 -34.46 12.76 -2.45
CA GLY A 116 -35.77 12.17 -2.19
C GLY A 116 -36.26 12.43 -0.77
#